data_AF-A0A971Z657-F1
#
_entry.id   AF-A0A971Z657-F1
#
_cell.length_a   1.000
_cell.length_b   1.000
_cell.length_c   1.000
_cell.angle_alpha   90.00
_cell.angle_beta   90.00
_cell.angle_gamma   90.00
#
_symmetry.space_group_name_H-M   'P 1'
#
loop_
_entity.id
_entity.type
_entity.pdbx_description
1 polymer ?
#
loop_
_entity_poly.entity_id
_entity_poly.type
_entity_poly.pdbx_seq_one_letter_code
_entity_poly.pdbx_strand_id
1 'polypeptide(L)'
;MSYLVPSEFVTKMVDAGESKLFMSTRDTLIRAYMAGAILALAAVFAITVTIQTGSPLLGAAFFPVGFIMLYLMGFDLLTGVFVLTPLALLDRRPGVTPAGILR
;
A
#
# COMPACT_ATOMS: atom_id res chain seq x y z
N MET A 1 -22.48 -2.94 10.56
CA MET A 1 -21.81 -1.87 9.79
C MET A 1 -20.34 -1.90 10.13
N SER A 2 -19.46 -2.17 9.18
CA SER A 2 -18.00 -2.22 9.39
C SER A 2 -17.38 -0.81 9.37
N TYR A 3 -18.02 0.14 10.04
CA TYR A 3 -17.48 1.47 10.27
C TYR A 3 -16.87 1.48 11.66
N LEU A 4 -15.56 1.66 11.73
CA LEU A 4 -14.86 1.90 12.98
C LEU A 4 -15.02 3.37 13.35
N VAL A 5 -15.13 3.67 14.64
CA VAL A 5 -15.00 5.05 15.10
C VAL A 5 -13.57 5.54 14.87
N PRO A 6 -13.33 6.85 14.69
CA PRO A 6 -12.01 7.37 14.35
C PRO A 6 -10.89 6.93 15.28
N SER A 7 -11.16 6.81 16.59
CA SER A 7 -10.19 6.31 17.58
C SER A 7 -9.75 4.87 17.29
N GLU A 8 -10.69 3.97 17.01
CA GLU A 8 -10.39 2.57 16.66
C GLU A 8 -9.69 2.45 15.31
N PHE A 9 -10.08 3.28 14.34
CA PHE A 9 -9.47 3.31 13.02
C PHE A 9 -7.98 3.70 13.11
N VAL A 10 -7.65 4.75 13.87
CA VAL A 10 -6.26 5.18 14.06
C VAL A 10 -5.43 4.09 14.73
N THR A 11 -5.95 3.43 15.76
CA THR A 11 -5.24 2.30 16.40
C THR A 11 -4.95 1.20 15.39
N LYS A 12 -5.91 0.83 14.53
CA LYS A 12 -5.70 -0.18 13.48
C LYS A 12 -4.66 0.24 12.44
N MET A 13 -4.60 1.52 12.08
CA MET A 13 -3.55 2.01 11.18
C MET A 13 -2.15 1.91 11.82
N VAL A 14 -2.04 2.26 13.09
CA VAL A 14 -0.79 2.16 13.85
C VAL A 14 -0.33 0.71 13.95
N ASP A 15 -1.22 -0.21 14.33
CA ASP A 15 -0.92 -1.64 14.43
C ASP A 15 -0.50 -2.22 13.06
N ALA A 16 -1.13 -1.76 11.97
CA ALA A 16 -0.73 -2.12 10.61
C ALA A 16 0.68 -1.59 10.27
N GLY A 17 1.03 -0.38 10.68
CA GLY A 17 2.38 0.18 10.51
C GLY A 17 3.44 -0.61 11.26
N GLU A 18 3.15 -0.96 12.51
CA GLU A 18 4.03 -1.77 13.36
C GLU A 18 4.31 -3.14 12.74
N SER A 19 3.26 -3.86 12.33
CA SER A 19 3.41 -5.20 11.73
C SER A 19 4.27 -5.21 10.45
N LYS A 20 4.20 -4.14 9.64
CA LYS A 20 5.01 -4.02 8.42
C LYS A 20 6.49 -3.82 8.69
N LEU A 21 6.86 -3.14 9.78
CA LEU A 21 8.26 -2.91 10.16
C LEU A 21 8.96 -4.20 10.59
N PHE A 22 8.24 -5.09 11.28
CA PHE A 22 8.77 -6.35 11.79
C PHE A 22 8.72 -7.50 10.78
N MET A 23 8.34 -7.22 9.54
CA MET A 23 8.36 -8.21 8.47
C MET A 23 9.79 -8.63 8.10
N SER A 24 9.95 -9.91 7.77
CA SER A 24 11.23 -10.44 7.31
C SER A 24 11.65 -9.78 5.99
N THR A 25 12.95 -9.52 5.82
CA THR A 25 13.48 -8.90 4.58
C THR A 25 13.05 -9.67 3.33
N ARG A 26 13.01 -11.00 3.42
CA ARG A 26 12.58 -11.87 2.33
C ARG A 26 11.14 -11.58 1.93
N ASP A 27 10.23 -11.53 2.90
CA ASP A 27 8.81 -11.29 2.62
C ASP A 27 8.59 -9.86 2.12
N THR A 28 9.30 -8.88 2.70
CA THR A 28 9.28 -7.50 2.22
C THR A 28 9.66 -7.41 0.74
N LEU A 29 10.78 -8.03 0.34
CA LEU A 29 11.25 -8.01 -1.05
C LEU A 29 10.26 -8.69 -2.00
N ILE A 30 9.74 -9.86 -1.63
CA ILE A 30 8.77 -10.58 -2.46
C ILE A 30 7.50 -9.75 -2.64
N ARG A 31 6.94 -9.24 -1.54
CA ARG A 31 5.68 -8.46 -1.58
C ARG A 31 5.85 -7.15 -2.33
N ALA A 32 6.97 -6.44 -2.14
CA ALA A 32 7.26 -5.20 -2.85
C ALA A 32 7.44 -5.43 -4.36
N TYR A 33 8.14 -6.50 -4.75
CA TYR A 33 8.30 -6.86 -6.16
C TYR A 33 6.96 -7.20 -6.81
N MET A 34 6.14 -8.04 -6.16
CA MET A 34 4.81 -8.39 -6.64
C MET A 34 3.90 -7.17 -6.72
N ALA A 35 3.99 -6.26 -5.75
CA ALA A 35 3.24 -5.01 -5.78
C ALA A 35 3.61 -4.14 -6.99
N GLY A 36 4.91 -3.99 -7.25
CA GLY A 36 5.42 -3.27 -8.42
C GLY A 36 4.96 -3.88 -9.73
N ALA A 37 5.02 -5.22 -9.87
CA ALA A 37 4.60 -5.92 -11.07
C ALA A 37 3.10 -5.72 -11.38
N ILE A 38 2.24 -5.85 -10.37
CA ILE A 38 0.79 -5.62 -10.53
C ILE A 38 0.49 -4.17 -10.89
N LEU A 39 1.17 -3.21 -10.24
CA LEU A 39 0.97 -1.79 -10.53
C LEU A 39 1.43 -1.42 -11.94
N ALA A 40 2.54 -2.00 -12.41
CA ALA A 40 3.02 -1.82 -13.78
C ALA A 40 2.00 -2.33 -14.81
N LEU A 41 1.42 -3.53 -14.59
CA LEU A 41 0.35 -4.07 -15.44
C LEU A 41 -0.90 -3.18 -15.43
N ALA A 42 -1.30 -2.66 -14.26
CA ALA A 42 -2.41 -1.74 -14.14
C ALA A 42 -2.17 -0.41 -14.89
N ALA A 43 -0.92 0.10 -14.87
CA ALA A 43 -0.54 1.30 -15.61
C ALA A 43 -0.63 1.08 -17.13
N VAL A 44 -0.09 -0.04 -17.64
CA VAL A 44 -0.19 -0.40 -19.07
C VAL A 44 -1.66 -0.55 -19.48
N PHE A 45 -2.47 -1.19 -18.63
CA PHE A 45 -3.91 -1.32 -18.86
C PHE A 45 -4.61 0.05 -18.95
N ALA A 46 -4.37 0.96 -18.00
CA ALA A 46 -4.96 2.30 -18.00
C ALA A 46 -4.53 3.15 -19.22
N ILE A 47 -3.26 3.05 -19.61
CA ILE A 47 -2.75 3.69 -20.83
C ILE A 47 -3.46 3.10 -22.07
N THR A 48 -3.61 1.77 -22.12
CA THR A 48 -4.31 1.09 -23.22
C THR A 48 -5.76 1.55 -23.33
N VAL A 49 -6.48 1.66 -22.21
CA VAL A 49 -7.85 2.19 -22.18
C VAL A 49 -7.88 3.62 -22.71
N THR A 50 -6.94 4.47 -22.28
CA THR A 50 -6.84 5.86 -22.73
C THR A 50 -6.65 5.94 -24.25
N ILE A 51 -5.74 5.14 -24.80
CA ILE A 51 -5.43 5.13 -26.23
C ILE A 51 -6.62 4.58 -27.04
N GLN A 52 -7.22 3.47 -26.61
CA GLN A 52 -8.30 2.82 -27.36
C GLN A 52 -9.61 3.62 -27.34
N THR A 53 -9.88 4.34 -26.25
CA THR A 53 -11.12 5.11 -26.09
C THR A 53 -10.96 6.59 -26.46
N GLY A 54 -9.73 7.09 -26.52
CA GLY A 54 -9.44 8.52 -26.64
C GLY A 54 -9.77 9.33 -25.37
N SER A 55 -10.15 8.68 -24.26
CA SER A 55 -10.57 9.34 -23.02
C SER A 55 -9.60 9.08 -21.86
N PRO A 56 -8.80 10.08 -21.45
CA PRO A 56 -7.94 9.98 -20.27
C PRO A 56 -8.73 9.74 -18.98
N LEU A 57 -9.98 10.22 -18.91
CA LEU A 57 -10.86 10.00 -17.76
C LEU A 57 -11.19 8.52 -17.57
N LEU A 58 -11.42 7.77 -18.65
CA LEU A 58 -11.67 6.34 -18.57
C LEU A 58 -10.42 5.58 -18.10
N GLY A 59 -9.23 5.93 -18.63
CA GLY A 59 -7.98 5.36 -18.16
C GLY A 59 -7.77 5.59 -16.66
N ALA A 60 -7.98 6.82 -16.18
CA ALA A 60 -7.87 7.18 -14.78
C ALA A 60 -8.89 6.46 -13.88
N ALA A 61 -10.14 6.30 -14.36
CA ALA A 61 -11.19 5.59 -13.63
C ALA A 61 -10.89 4.11 -13.44
N PHE A 62 -10.18 3.48 -14.39
CA PHE A 62 -9.87 2.05 -14.36
C PHE A 62 -8.49 1.72 -13.77
N PHE A 63 -7.56 2.67 -13.69
CA PHE A 63 -6.26 2.50 -13.05
C PHE A 63 -6.32 1.91 -11.60
N PRO A 64 -7.30 2.26 -10.74
CA PRO A 64 -7.41 1.71 -9.39
C PRO A 64 -7.55 0.19 -9.30
N VAL A 65 -7.83 -0.52 -10.40
CA VAL A 65 -7.84 -1.98 -10.42
C VAL A 65 -6.55 -2.58 -9.88
N GLY A 66 -5.40 -1.94 -10.15
CA GLY A 66 -4.11 -2.35 -9.60
C GLY A 66 -4.11 -2.32 -8.07
N PHE A 67 -4.51 -1.19 -7.48
CA PHE A 67 -4.58 -1.03 -6.02
C PHE A 67 -5.55 -2.00 -5.34
N ILE A 68 -6.69 -2.28 -5.97
CA ILE A 68 -7.66 -3.27 -5.47
C ILE A 68 -6.99 -4.65 -5.40
N MET A 69 -6.28 -5.06 -6.46
CA MET A 69 -5.55 -6.32 -6.47
C MET A 69 -4.45 -6.37 -5.40
N LEU A 70 -3.69 -5.29 -5.22
CA LEU A 70 -2.69 -5.20 -4.15
C LEU A 70 -3.29 -5.45 -2.76
N TYR A 71 -4.43 -4.79 -2.47
CA TYR A 71 -5.13 -4.95 -1.20
C TYR A 71 -5.67 -6.37 -1.00
N LEU A 72 -6.30 -6.95 -2.03
CA LEU A 72 -6.86 -8.31 -1.94
C LEU A 72 -5.79 -9.39 -1.77
N MET A 73 -4.62 -9.20 -2.39
CA MET A 73 -3.50 -10.13 -2.29
C MET A 73 -2.61 -9.87 -1.06
N GLY A 74 -2.87 -8.78 -0.32
CA GLY A 74 -2.08 -8.41 0.85
C GLY A 74 -0.65 -7.99 0.52
N PHE A 75 -0.42 -7.43 -0.67
CA PHE A 75 0.89 -6.91 -1.06
C PHE A 75 1.09 -5.47 -0.62
N ASP A 76 2.35 -5.15 -0.32
CA ASP A 76 2.75 -3.90 0.28
C ASP A 76 3.39 -2.98 -0.76
N LEU A 77 2.75 -1.84 -1.00
CA LEU A 77 3.31 -0.76 -1.83
C LEU A 77 4.02 0.25 -0.94
N LEU A 78 5.18 0.74 -1.42
CA LEU A 78 6.01 1.71 -0.70
C LEU A 78 5.24 2.91 -0.18
N THR A 79 4.35 3.49 -1.00
CA THR A 79 3.55 4.65 -0.62
C THR A 79 2.64 4.36 0.57
N GLY A 80 2.03 3.18 0.63
CA GLY A 80 1.22 2.77 1.78
C GLY A 80 2.07 2.49 3.03
N VAL A 81 3.24 1.87 2.85
CA VAL A 81 4.19 1.62 3.95
C VAL A 81 4.64 2.95 4.56
N PHE A 82 5.03 3.93 3.76
CA PHE A 82 5.48 5.25 4.22
C PHE A 82 4.38 6.11 4.85
N VAL A 83 3.11 5.76 4.69
CA VAL A 83 2.02 6.37 5.46
C VAL A 83 1.88 5.68 6.82
N LEU A 84 1.94 4.35 6.86
CA LEU A 84 1.62 3.58 8.07
C LEU A 84 2.78 3.50 9.07
N THR A 85 4.01 3.28 8.61
CA THR A 85 5.15 3.03 9.51
C THR A 85 5.57 4.26 10.33
N PRO A 86 5.46 5.52 9.83
CA PRO A 86 5.69 6.69 10.69
C PRO A 86 4.64 6.85 11.79
N LEU A 87 3.40 6.37 11.60
CA LEU A 87 2.38 6.41 12.64
C LEU A 87 2.76 5.53 13.83
N ALA A 88 3.36 4.36 13.57
CA ALA A 88 3.90 3.50 14.63
C ALA A 88 5.07 4.13 15.38
N LEU A 89 5.89 4.94 14.70
CA LEU A 89 6.95 5.72 15.34
C LEU A 89 6.38 6.85 16.22
N LEU A 90 5.38 7.57 15.72
CA LEU A 90 4.71 8.65 16.46
C LEU A 90 3.99 8.12 17.70
N ASP A 91 3.40 6.93 17.61
CA ASP A 91 2.78 6.20 18.73
C ASP A 91 3.82 5.56 19.68
N ARG A 92 5.12 5.72 19.40
CA ARG A 92 6.24 5.21 20.21
C ARG A 92 6.20 3.70 20.43
N ARG A 93 5.83 2.94 19.39
CA ARG A 93 5.79 1.48 19.48
C ARG A 93 7.18 0.90 19.79
N PRO A 94 7.28 -0.10 20.70
CA PRO A 94 8.57 -0.68 21.09
C PRO A 94 9.32 -1.24 19.88
N GLY A 95 10.60 -0.90 19.74
CA GLY A 95 11.46 -1.39 18.65
C GLY A 95 11.29 -0.68 17.30
N VAL A 96 10.34 0.24 17.17
CA VAL A 96 10.19 1.08 15.97
C VAL A 96 11.25 2.18 15.97
N THR A 97 12.04 2.25 14.89
CA THR A 97 13.10 3.25 14.73
C THR A 97 13.04 3.90 13.35
N PRO A 98 13.54 5.14 13.18
CA PRO A 98 13.66 5.77 11.86
C PRO A 98 14.48 4.92 10.87
N ALA A 99 15.54 4.26 11.34
CA ALA A 99 16.33 3.35 10.52
C ALA A 99 15.51 2.13 10.05
N GLY A 100 14.61 1.61 10.90
CA GLY A 100 13.71 0.52 10.53
C GLY A 100 12.67 0.92 9.48
N ILE A 101 12.23 2.18 9.46
CA ILE A 101 11.32 2.72 8.45
C ILE A 101 12.00 2.85 7.07
N LEU A 102 13.29 3.18 7.06
CA LEU A 102 14.06 3.44 5.84
C LEU A 102 14.73 2.18 5.25
N ARG A 103 14.55 1.02 5.88
CA ARG A 103 15.03 -0.29 5.40
C ARG A 103 14.11 -0.86 4.33
#